data_AF-A0A977IFH4-F1
#
_entry.id   AF-A0A977IFH4-F1
#
_cell.length_a   1.000
_cell.length_b   1.000
_cell.length_c   1.000
_cell.angle_alpha   90.00
_cell.angle_beta   90.00
_cell.angle_gamma   90.00
#
_symmetry.space_group_name_H-M   'P 1'
#
loop_
_entity.id
_entity.type
_entity.pdbx_description
1 polymer ?
#
loop_
_entity_poly.entity_id
_entity_poly.type
_entity_poly.pdbx_seq_one_letter_code
_entity_poly.pdbx_strand_id
1 'polypeptide(L)'
;MKLETWIALASVGLSAMFVALLLSFYNFLISQGENPSRIIDPAGLLIQQVSISAAPGVILAGVVFAMSRTTGNKPAGLLLVAAGAIMLAGMIAALGMLPQISSRYMLGGISIVPYIFIAAGAGVAGIGGYLAAVSKRSRSAGNLDDLR
;
A
#
# COMPACT_ATOMS: atom_id res chain seq x y z
N MET A 1 9.38 17.87 12.04
CA MET A 1 9.35 16.79 11.02
C MET A 1 9.38 17.42 9.64
N LYS A 2 10.14 16.86 8.67
CA LYS A 2 10.21 17.39 7.30
C LYS A 2 8.91 17.07 6.54
N LEU A 3 8.55 17.88 5.55
CA LEU A 3 7.34 17.70 4.73
C LEU A 3 7.22 16.28 4.16
N GLU A 4 8.33 15.72 3.69
CA GLU A 4 8.44 14.34 3.19
C GLU A 4 7.92 13.28 4.19
N THR A 5 8.16 13.48 5.49
CA THR A 5 7.74 12.54 6.53
C THR A 5 6.23 12.58 6.74
N TRP A 6 5.61 13.76 6.61
CA TRP A 6 4.15 13.89 6.66
C TRP A 6 3.47 13.26 5.44
N ILE A 7 4.06 13.45 4.26
CA ILE A 7 3.55 12.83 3.03
C ILE A 7 3.71 11.30 3.10
N ALA A 8 4.83 10.81 3.64
CA ALA A 8 5.03 9.38 3.89
C ALA A 8 4.00 8.81 4.87
N LEU A 9 3.70 9.55 5.94
CA LEU A 9 2.68 9.15 6.90
C LEU A 9 1.28 9.11 6.27
N ALA A 10 0.95 10.07 5.39
CA ALA A 10 -0.30 10.05 4.64
C ALA A 10 -0.38 8.82 3.70
N SER A 11 0.74 8.45 3.05
CA SER A 11 0.81 7.23 2.23
C SER A 11 0.60 5.95 3.06
N VAL A 12 1.14 5.87 4.27
CA VAL A 12 0.86 4.78 5.22
C VAL A 12 -0.62 4.71 5.56
N GLY A 13 -1.23 5.85 5.90
CA GLY A 13 -2.65 5.94 6.25
C GLY A 13 -3.57 5.50 5.11
N LEU A 14 -3.29 5.94 3.88
CA LEU A 14 -4.02 5.52 2.69
C LEU A 14 -3.84 4.03 2.40
N SER A 15 -2.63 3.48 2.59
CA SER A 15 -2.38 2.04 2.42
C SER A 15 -3.18 1.21 3.42
N ALA A 16 -3.20 1.62 4.70
CA ALA A 16 -3.97 0.95 5.73
C ALA A 16 -5.49 1.05 5.49
N MET A 17 -5.97 2.23 5.09
CA MET A 17 -7.37 2.45 4.73
C MET A 17 -7.78 1.56 3.55
N PHE A 18 -6.98 1.47 2.50
CA PHE A 18 -7.27 0.62 1.35
C PHE A 18 -7.38 -0.86 1.75
N VAL A 19 -6.43 -1.35 2.55
CA VAL A 19 -6.45 -2.74 3.05
C VAL A 19 -7.73 -3.00 3.85
N ALA A 20 -8.09 -2.11 4.77
CA ALA A 20 -9.29 -2.25 5.59
C ALA A 20 -10.57 -2.28 4.75
N LEU A 21 -10.68 -1.38 3.75
CA LEU A 21 -11.82 -1.32 2.84
C LEU A 21 -11.94 -2.59 1.99
N LEU A 22 -10.82 -3.06 1.43
CA LEU A 22 -10.81 -4.25 0.59
C LEU A 22 -11.20 -5.50 1.37
N LEU A 23 -10.63 -5.70 2.57
CA LEU A 23 -10.99 -6.82 3.44
C LEU A 23 -12.44 -6.76 3.89
N SER A 24 -12.94 -5.57 4.23
CA SER A 24 -14.36 -5.37 4.59
C SER A 24 -15.28 -5.70 3.42
N PHE A 25 -14.90 -5.29 2.21
CA PHE A 25 -15.64 -5.59 0.99
C PHE A 25 -15.66 -7.10 0.69
N TYR A 26 -14.53 -7.79 0.82
CA TYR A 26 -14.48 -9.25 0.64
C TYR A 26 -15.31 -9.98 1.70
N ASN A 27 -15.22 -9.55 2.96
CA ASN A 27 -16.05 -10.11 4.02
C ASN A 27 -17.54 -9.91 3.75
N PHE A 28 -17.92 -8.73 3.25
CA PHE A 28 -19.29 -8.45 2.83
C PHE A 28 -19.74 -9.38 1.69
N LEU A 29 -18.90 -9.62 0.68
CA LEU A 29 -19.21 -10.55 -0.42
C LEU A 29 -19.39 -11.99 0.08
N ILE A 30 -18.55 -12.45 1.01
CA ILE A 30 -18.67 -13.76 1.65
C ILE A 30 -20.01 -13.85 2.40
N SER A 31 -20.36 -12.81 3.17
CA SER A 31 -21.60 -12.79 3.97
C SER A 31 -22.89 -12.73 3.15
N GLN A 32 -22.86 -12.21 1.91
CA GLN A 32 -24.06 -12.15 1.05
C GLN A 32 -24.37 -13.48 0.36
N GLY A 33 -23.43 -14.43 0.30
CA GLY A 33 -23.68 -15.80 -0.19
C GLY A 33 -24.38 -15.88 -1.55
N GLU A 34 -25.35 -16.80 -1.69
CA GLU A 34 -26.12 -17.03 -2.93
C GLU A 34 -27.39 -16.18 -3.07
N ASN A 35 -27.87 -15.56 -1.98
CA ASN A 35 -29.09 -14.74 -1.96
C ASN A 35 -28.75 -13.27 -1.67
N PRO A 36 -28.35 -12.48 -2.69
CA PRO A 36 -28.09 -11.07 -2.50
C PRO A 36 -29.35 -10.34 -2.06
N SER A 37 -29.30 -9.78 -0.86
CA SER A 37 -30.32 -8.85 -0.36
C SER A 37 -30.35 -7.52 -1.14
N ARG A 38 -29.31 -7.26 -1.94
CA ARG A 38 -29.10 -6.01 -2.66
C ARG A 38 -28.37 -6.29 -3.98
N ILE A 39 -28.86 -5.73 -5.10
CA ILE A 39 -28.15 -5.76 -6.39
C ILE A 39 -26.96 -4.81 -6.26
N ILE A 40 -25.75 -5.35 -6.22
CA ILE A 40 -24.51 -4.60 -6.06
C ILE A 40 -23.64 -4.89 -7.27
N ASP A 41 -23.02 -3.85 -7.84
CA ASP A 41 -21.97 -3.99 -8.84
C ASP A 41 -20.61 -4.07 -8.13
N PRO A 42 -20.05 -5.28 -7.91
CA PRO A 42 -18.81 -5.45 -7.17
C PRO A 42 -17.61 -4.82 -7.88
N ALA A 43 -17.63 -4.76 -9.21
CA ALA A 43 -16.53 -4.19 -9.99
C ALA A 43 -16.45 -2.67 -9.81
N GLY A 44 -17.60 -1.98 -9.89
CA GLY A 44 -17.68 -0.54 -9.66
C GLY A 44 -17.20 -0.13 -8.26
N LEU A 45 -17.59 -0.87 -7.23
CA LEU A 45 -17.15 -0.61 -5.85
C LEU A 45 -15.64 -0.81 -5.66
N LEU A 46 -15.06 -1.83 -6.30
CA LEU A 46 -13.61 -2.03 -6.26
C LEU A 46 -12.85 -0.87 -6.91
N ILE A 47 -13.26 -0.47 -8.11
CA ILE A 47 -12.63 0.65 -8.84
C ILE A 47 -12.73 1.93 -8.01
N GLN A 48 -13.88 2.16 -7.36
CA GLN A 48 -14.08 3.30 -6.49
C GLN A 48 -13.13 3.28 -5.28
N GLN A 49 -13.01 2.15 -4.58
CA GLN A 49 -12.11 2.02 -3.43
C GLN A 49 -10.64 2.22 -3.82
N VAL A 50 -10.23 1.66 -4.96
CA VAL A 50 -8.89 1.86 -5.52
C VAL A 50 -8.63 3.34 -5.81
N SER A 51 -9.60 4.03 -6.40
CA SER A 51 -9.48 5.44 -6.78
C SER A 51 -9.41 6.38 -5.58
N ILE A 52 -10.20 6.11 -4.52
CA ILE A 52 -10.25 6.95 -3.31
C ILE A 52 -9.00 6.77 -2.44
N SER A 53 -8.41 5.57 -2.44
CA SER A 53 -7.41 5.21 -1.43
C SER A 53 -6.10 4.71 -2.03
N ALA A 54 -6.14 3.62 -2.80
CA ALA A 54 -4.92 2.96 -3.25
C ALA A 54 -4.11 3.80 -4.25
N ALA A 55 -4.79 4.37 -5.25
CA ALA A 55 -4.18 5.20 -6.28
C ALA A 55 -3.47 6.44 -5.68
N PRO A 56 -4.14 7.29 -4.88
CA PRO A 56 -3.45 8.41 -4.23
C PRO A 56 -2.36 7.93 -3.26
N GLY A 57 -2.55 6.82 -2.54
CA GLY A 57 -1.54 6.25 -1.63
C GLY A 57 -0.22 5.89 -2.32
N VAL A 58 -0.31 5.24 -3.50
CA VAL A 58 0.86 4.87 -4.32
C VAL A 58 1.51 6.11 -4.94
N ILE A 59 0.72 7.09 -5.40
CA ILE A 59 1.24 8.35 -5.93
C ILE A 59 2.04 9.09 -4.85
N LEU A 60 1.52 9.21 -3.63
CA LEU A 60 2.23 9.83 -2.51
C LEU A 60 3.53 9.08 -2.19
N ALA A 61 3.53 7.74 -2.28
CA ALA A 61 4.76 6.97 -2.07
C ALA A 61 5.85 7.35 -3.09
N GLY A 62 5.47 7.50 -4.36
CA GLY A 62 6.36 7.98 -5.42
C GLY A 62 6.86 9.41 -5.20
N VAL A 63 5.99 10.32 -4.76
CA VAL A 63 6.35 11.71 -4.44
C VAL A 63 7.37 11.77 -3.30
N VAL A 64 7.15 11.00 -2.23
CA VAL A 64 8.08 10.92 -1.08
C VAL A 64 9.45 10.42 -1.55
N PHE A 65 9.48 9.41 -2.40
CA PHE A 65 10.72 8.91 -2.97
C PHE A 65 11.44 9.98 -3.80
N ALA A 66 10.72 10.69 -4.68
CA ALA A 66 11.28 11.74 -5.53
C ALA A 66 11.86 12.91 -4.73
N MET A 67 11.21 13.29 -3.62
CA MET A 67 11.69 14.35 -2.73
C MET A 67 12.85 13.87 -1.86
N SER A 68 12.72 12.70 -1.23
CA SER A 68 13.66 12.26 -0.21
C SER A 68 14.97 11.70 -0.78
N ARG A 69 15.02 11.37 -2.08
CA ARG A 69 16.23 10.83 -2.74
C ARG A 69 17.42 11.78 -2.68
N THR A 70 17.16 13.08 -2.63
CA THR A 70 18.20 14.12 -2.50
C THR A 70 18.48 14.46 -1.04
N THR A 71 17.47 14.37 -0.18
CA THR A 71 17.53 14.81 1.22
C THR A 71 18.01 13.73 2.20
N GLY A 72 18.03 12.45 1.79
CA GLY A 72 18.50 11.32 2.60
C GLY A 72 17.69 11.11 3.87
N ASN A 73 16.36 11.21 3.82
CA ASN A 73 15.49 11.23 5.00
C ASN A 73 15.11 9.81 5.49
N LYS A 74 15.81 9.28 6.52
CA LYS A 74 15.54 7.94 7.12
C LYS A 74 14.09 7.70 7.51
N PRO A 75 13.43 8.57 8.31
CA PRO A 75 12.07 8.29 8.78
C PRO A 75 11.06 8.21 7.62
N ALA A 76 11.23 9.02 6.56
CA ALA A 76 10.36 8.93 5.38
C ALA A 76 10.53 7.58 4.66
N GLY A 77 11.77 7.08 4.52
CA GLY A 77 12.04 5.75 3.95
C GLY A 77 11.45 4.61 4.78
N LEU A 78 11.58 4.67 6.10
CA LEU A 78 11.01 3.64 6.97
C LEU A 78 9.48 3.62 6.94
N LEU A 79 8.84 4.79 6.85
CA LEU A 79 7.39 4.90 6.69
C LEU A 79 6.92 4.31 5.34
N LEU A 80 7.67 4.53 4.26
CA LEU A 80 7.39 3.88 2.96
C LEU A 80 7.48 2.36 3.06
N VAL A 81 8.50 1.82 3.76
CA VAL A 81 8.59 0.37 4.02
C VAL A 81 7.37 -0.12 4.78
N ALA A 82 6.94 0.60 5.82
CA ALA A 82 5.75 0.27 6.58
C ALA A 82 4.48 0.28 5.72
N ALA A 83 4.31 1.30 4.86
CA ALA A 83 3.18 1.38 3.92
C ALA A 83 3.13 0.16 2.99
N GLY A 84 4.27 -0.18 2.37
CA GLY A 84 4.38 -1.36 1.49
C GLY A 84 4.14 -2.68 2.22
N ALA A 85 4.65 -2.82 3.45
CA ALA A 85 4.46 -4.01 4.27
C ALA A 85 2.98 -4.20 4.69
N ILE A 86 2.30 -3.12 5.07
CA ILE A 86 0.86 -3.14 5.37
C ILE A 86 0.07 -3.57 4.14
N MET A 87 0.38 -3.00 2.98
CA MET A 87 -0.27 -3.40 1.73
C MET A 87 -0.05 -4.89 1.42
N LEU A 88 1.19 -5.37 1.51
CA LEU A 88 1.53 -6.78 1.26
C LEU A 88 0.77 -7.72 2.21
N ALA A 89 0.83 -7.47 3.51
CA ALA A 89 0.13 -8.28 4.50
C ALA A 89 -1.39 -8.28 4.27
N GLY A 90 -1.96 -7.11 3.97
CA GLY A 90 -3.38 -6.95 3.66
C GLY A 90 -3.81 -7.72 2.41
N MET A 91 -3.04 -7.66 1.33
CA MET A 91 -3.35 -8.39 0.10
C MET A 91 -3.18 -9.90 0.25
N ILE A 92 -2.19 -10.37 1.04
CA ILE A 92 -2.04 -11.80 1.35
C ILE A 92 -3.26 -12.30 2.14
N ALA A 93 -3.73 -11.54 3.12
CA ALA A 93 -4.98 -11.86 3.83
C ALA A 93 -6.17 -11.90 2.87
N ALA A 94 -6.26 -10.95 1.94
CA ALA A 94 -7.31 -10.89 0.92
C ALA A 94 -7.27 -12.12 -0.02
N LEU A 95 -6.08 -12.62 -0.39
CA LEU A 95 -5.94 -13.86 -1.17
C LEU A 95 -6.53 -15.07 -0.43
N GLY A 96 -6.37 -15.15 0.89
CA GLY A 96 -6.97 -16.21 1.72
C GLY A 96 -8.49 -16.17 1.77
N MET A 97 -9.10 -15.01 1.49
CA MET A 97 -10.56 -14.82 1.46
C MET A 97 -11.16 -15.14 0.08
N LEU A 98 -10.38 -15.07 -1.01
CA LEU A 98 -10.87 -15.32 -2.37
C LEU A 98 -11.62 -16.66 -2.55
N PRO A 99 -11.14 -17.81 -2.02
CA PRO A 99 -11.83 -19.09 -2.21
C PRO A 99 -13.22 -19.16 -1.56
N GLN A 100 -13.50 -18.26 -0.62
CA GLN A 100 -14.75 -18.23 0.13
C GLN A 100 -15.82 -17.37 -0.56
N ILE A 101 -15.43 -16.60 -1.58
CA ILE A 101 -16.34 -15.74 -2.34
C ILE A 101 -17.06 -16.58 -3.39
N SER A 102 -18.39 -16.49 -3.43
CA SER A 102 -19.21 -17.20 -4.43
C SER A 102 -18.77 -16.87 -5.86
N SER A 103 -18.71 -17.89 -6.73
CA SER A 103 -18.24 -17.74 -8.13
C SER A 103 -19.01 -16.71 -8.95
N ARG A 104 -20.24 -16.36 -8.55
CA ARG A 104 -21.06 -15.33 -9.20
C ARG A 104 -20.46 -13.92 -9.09
N TYR A 105 -19.67 -13.66 -8.04
CA TYR A 105 -18.98 -12.38 -7.84
C TYR A 105 -17.54 -12.40 -8.37
N MET A 106 -17.00 -13.54 -8.81
CA MET A 106 -15.62 -13.59 -9.36
C MET A 106 -15.45 -12.84 -10.69
N LEU A 107 -16.54 -12.36 -11.29
CA LEU A 107 -16.53 -11.52 -12.49
C LEU A 107 -16.15 -10.08 -12.10
N GLY A 108 -15.22 -9.46 -12.85
CA GLY A 108 -14.95 -8.02 -12.73
C GLY A 108 -13.74 -7.62 -11.86
N GLY A 109 -12.68 -8.43 -11.79
CA GLY A 109 -11.39 -8.01 -11.25
C GLY A 109 -11.19 -8.25 -9.74
N ILE A 110 -12.17 -8.84 -9.04
CA ILE A 110 -12.01 -9.26 -7.64
C ILE A 110 -10.80 -10.17 -7.46
N SER A 111 -10.60 -11.12 -8.37
CA SER A 111 -9.45 -12.04 -8.30
C SER A 111 -8.11 -11.38 -8.61
N ILE A 112 -8.08 -10.29 -9.41
CA ILE A 112 -6.83 -9.71 -9.91
C ILE A 112 -6.28 -8.58 -9.04
N VAL A 113 -7.17 -7.84 -8.36
CA VAL A 113 -6.81 -6.69 -7.52
C VAL A 113 -5.73 -7.04 -6.47
N PRO A 114 -5.83 -8.12 -5.68
CA PRO A 114 -4.81 -8.45 -4.68
C PRO A 114 -3.42 -8.63 -5.29
N TYR A 115 -3.31 -9.26 -6.46
CA TYR A 115 -2.03 -9.48 -7.13
C TYR A 115 -1.39 -8.17 -7.61
N ILE A 116 -2.18 -7.25 -8.16
CA ILE A 116 -1.68 -5.93 -8.59
C ILE A 116 -1.13 -5.16 -7.39
N PHE A 117 -1.83 -5.19 -6.26
CA PHE A 117 -1.41 -4.46 -5.06
C PHE A 117 -0.31 -5.17 -4.26
N ILE A 118 -0.11 -6.47 -4.44
CA ILE A 118 1.12 -7.15 -3.98
C ILE A 118 2.33 -6.58 -4.74
N ALA A 119 2.25 -6.49 -6.07
CA ALA A 119 3.32 -5.92 -6.87
C ALA A 119 3.58 -4.44 -6.49
N ALA A 120 2.52 -3.65 -6.32
CA ALA A 120 2.63 -2.26 -5.88
C ALA A 120 3.24 -2.15 -4.47
N GLY A 121 2.77 -2.94 -3.51
CA GLY A 121 3.27 -2.97 -2.14
C GLY A 121 4.74 -3.37 -2.05
N ALA A 122 5.16 -4.39 -2.83
CA ALA A 122 6.57 -4.77 -2.96
C ALA A 122 7.42 -3.64 -3.54
N GLY A 123 6.92 -2.94 -4.57
CA GLY A 123 7.58 -1.77 -5.15
C GLY A 123 7.77 -0.65 -4.13
N VAL A 124 6.70 -0.29 -3.40
CA VAL A 124 6.70 0.75 -2.35
C VAL A 124 7.66 0.38 -1.20
N ALA A 125 7.67 -0.88 -0.77
CA ALA A 125 8.60 -1.36 0.24
C ALA A 125 10.06 -1.32 -0.26
N GLY A 126 10.30 -1.72 -1.51
CA GLY A 126 11.63 -1.69 -2.13
C GLY A 126 12.22 -0.28 -2.23
N ILE A 127 11.45 0.69 -2.74
CA ILE A 127 11.90 2.09 -2.82
C ILE A 127 12.11 2.70 -1.42
N GLY A 128 11.25 2.37 -0.45
CA GLY A 128 11.41 2.79 0.95
C GLY A 128 12.68 2.24 1.58
N GLY A 129 12.96 0.96 1.35
CA GLY A 129 14.15 0.27 1.84
C GLY A 129 15.44 0.84 1.24
N TYR A 130 15.44 1.09 -0.07
CA TYR A 130 16.54 1.77 -0.76
C TYR A 130 16.81 3.15 -0.14
N LEU A 131 15.77 3.94 0.08
CA LEU A 131 15.88 5.28 0.65
C LEU A 131 16.44 5.26 2.08
N ALA A 132 15.99 4.30 2.90
CA ALA A 132 16.49 4.10 4.26
C ALA A 132 17.97 3.67 4.27
N ALA A 133 18.38 2.83 3.32
CA ALA A 133 19.76 2.35 3.18
C ALA A 133 20.72 3.47 2.70
N VAL A 134 20.34 4.24 1.68
CA VAL A 134 21.17 5.34 1.15
C VAL A 134 21.42 6.41 2.21
N SER A 135 20.41 6.73 3.00
CA SER A 135 20.55 7.66 4.13
C SER A 135 21.54 7.18 5.20
N LYS A 136 21.67 5.87 5.40
CA LYS A 136 22.66 5.30 6.34
C LYS A 136 24.10 5.57 5.85
N ARG A 137 24.32 5.55 4.53
CA ARG A 137 25.63 5.78 3.91
C ARG A 137 26.10 7.23 4.02
N SER A 138 25.21 8.20 3.81
CA SER A 138 25.53 9.64 3.94
C SER A 138 25.99 10.02 5.36
N ARG A 139 25.35 9.46 6.39
CA ARG A 139 25.72 9.74 7.79
C ARG A 139 27.05 9.08 8.21
N SER A 140 27.42 7.97 7.58
CA SER A 140 28.67 7.27 7.88
C SER A 140 29.89 7.90 7.20
N ALA A 141 29.70 8.62 6.08
CA ALA A 141 30.78 9.34 5.40
C ALA A 141 31.21 10.59 6.18
N GLY A 142 30.27 11.40 6.67
CA GLY A 142 30.60 12.60 7.46
C GLY A 142 31.31 12.29 8.79
N ASN A 143 31.02 11.14 9.40
CA ASN A 143 31.65 10.74 10.67
C ASN A 143 33.12 10.29 10.52
N LEU A 144 33.61 10.11 9.28
CA LEU A 144 35.02 9.81 9.00
C LEU A 144 35.82 11.08 8.69
N ASP A 145 35.15 12.16 8.27
CA ASP A 145 35.76 13.47 8.07
C ASP A 145 35.98 14.20 9.41
N ASP A 146 35.17 13.92 10.43
CA ASP A 146 35.37 14.43 11.81
C ASP A 146 36.55 13.78 12.56
N LEU A 147 37.21 12.78 11.97
CA LEU A 147 38.36 12.06 12.54
C LEU A 147 39.71 12.42 11.89
N ARG A 148 39.75 13.45 11.04
CA ARG A 148 40.95 13.96 10.36
C ARG A 148 41.28 15.38 10.81
#